data_AF-A0A9X8VD44-F1
#
_entry.id   AF-A0A9X8VD44-F1
#
_cell.length_a   1.000
_cell.length_b   1.000
_cell.length_c   1.000
_cell.angle_alpha   90.00
_cell.angle_beta   90.00
_cell.angle_gamma   90.00
#
_symmetry.space_group_name_H-M   'P 1'
#
loop_
_entity.id
_entity.type
_entity.pdbx_description
1 polymer ?
#
loop_
_entity_poly.entity_id
_entity_poly.type
_entity_poly.pdbx_seq_one_letter_code
_entity_poly.pdbx_strand_id
1 'polypeptide(L)'
;ESARECIEENRILKRIAHHCIERTDGLFITLPQDSLDYQQQFIAACRQADIDAEAIDPQLALRLEPAANPALIGAVRVPDGTVDPFRLTAANMLDAREHGAQILTY
;
A
#
# COMPACT_ATOMS: atom_id res chain seq x y z
N GLU A 1 -10.88 -7.15 10.63
CA GLU A 1 -11.60 -7.60 9.42
C GLU A 1 -11.20 -6.75 8.21
N SER A 2 -11.51 -5.45 8.20
CA SER A 2 -11.18 -4.54 7.08
C SER A 2 -9.72 -4.56 6.60
N ALA A 3 -8.72 -4.59 7.49
CA ALA A 3 -7.30 -4.64 7.07
C ALA A 3 -6.92 -5.93 6.32
N ARG A 4 -7.52 -7.07 6.71
CA ARG A 4 -7.29 -8.36 6.06
C ARG A 4 -7.90 -8.38 4.66
N GLU A 5 -9.14 -7.93 4.54
CA GLU A 5 -9.81 -7.80 3.24
C GLU A 5 -9.06 -6.84 2.31
N CYS A 6 -8.53 -5.74 2.86
CA CYS A 6 -7.75 -4.77 2.11
C CYS A 6 -6.48 -5.38 1.51
N ILE A 7 -5.70 -6.17 2.27
CA ILE A 7 -4.47 -6.79 1.74
C ILE A 7 -4.77 -7.94 0.77
N GLU A 8 -5.87 -8.68 0.98
CA GLU A 8 -6.35 -9.67 0.03
C GLU A 8 -6.68 -9.02 -1.32
N GLU A 9 -7.45 -7.91 -1.31
CA GLU A 9 -7.78 -7.15 -2.51
C GLU A 9 -6.54 -6.50 -3.16
N ASN A 10 -5.62 -5.97 -2.35
CA ASN A 10 -4.35 -5.40 -2.83
C ASN A 10 -3.58 -6.43 -3.68
N ARG A 11 -3.50 -7.69 -3.21
CA ARG A 11 -2.84 -8.79 -3.94
C ARG A 11 -3.60 -9.16 -5.21
N ILE A 12 -4.92 -9.16 -5.18
CA ILE A 12 -5.77 -9.42 -6.36
C ILE A 12 -5.52 -8.33 -7.42
N LEU A 13 -5.64 -7.05 -7.06
CA LEU A 13 -5.45 -5.95 -8.01
C LEU A 13 -4.01 -5.93 -8.56
N LYS A 14 -3.00 -6.17 -7.72
CA LYS A 14 -1.60 -6.30 -8.17
C LYS A 14 -1.37 -7.47 -9.15
N ARG A 15 -2.28 -8.46 -9.19
CA ARG A 15 -2.26 -9.57 -10.15
C ARG A 15 -3.04 -9.24 -11.41
N ILE A 16 -4.30 -8.81 -11.30
CA ILE A 16 -5.22 -8.67 -12.44
C ILE A 16 -5.11 -7.30 -13.12
N ALA A 17 -4.77 -6.25 -12.36
CA ALA A 17 -4.71 -4.86 -12.81
C ALA A 17 -3.33 -4.23 -12.54
N HIS A 18 -2.25 -5.03 -12.62
CA HIS A 18 -0.88 -4.59 -12.34
C HIS A 18 -0.45 -3.35 -13.15
N HIS A 19 -1.02 -3.13 -14.33
CA HIS A 19 -0.77 -1.97 -15.18
C HIS A 19 -1.41 -0.67 -14.66
N CYS A 20 -2.28 -0.76 -13.65
CA CYS A 20 -2.90 0.37 -12.94
C CYS A 20 -2.28 0.60 -11.55
N ILE A 21 -1.31 -0.22 -11.14
CA ILE A 21 -0.69 -0.15 -9.81
C ILE A 21 0.81 0.01 -9.94
N GLU A 22 1.33 1.03 -9.29
CA GLU A 22 2.76 1.19 -9.07
C GLU A 22 3.16 0.54 -7.74
N ARG A 23 4.17 -0.33 -7.81
CA ARG A 23 4.69 -1.05 -6.63
C ARG A 23 5.70 -0.17 -5.89
N THR A 24 5.19 0.80 -5.17
CA THR A 24 6.01 1.76 -4.40
C THR A 24 6.36 1.28 -3.00
N ASP A 25 5.72 0.21 -2.52
CA ASP A 25 5.61 -0.09 -1.09
C ASP A 25 5.05 1.12 -0.31
N GLY A 26 5.10 1.06 1.02
CA GLY A 26 4.75 2.17 1.92
C GLY A 26 5.70 2.22 3.11
N LEU A 27 5.86 3.41 3.68
CA LEU A 27 6.65 3.64 4.90
C LEU A 27 5.76 4.20 6.02
N PHE A 28 5.71 3.48 7.13
CA PHE A 28 5.17 3.98 8.39
C PHE A 28 6.35 4.47 9.26
N ILE A 29 6.40 5.77 9.53
CA ILE A 29 7.54 6.44 10.17
C ILE A 29 7.21 6.79 11.62
N THR A 30 8.15 6.55 12.52
CA THR A 30 8.07 6.93 13.94
C THR A 30 9.04 8.09 14.20
N LEU A 31 8.52 9.19 14.73
CA LEU A 31 9.30 10.39 15.07
C LEU A 31 9.64 10.43 16.57
N PRO A 32 10.58 11.28 17.02
CA PRO A 32 11.01 11.33 18.41
C PRO A 32 9.91 11.62 19.44
N GLN A 33 8.81 12.27 19.02
CA GLN A 33 7.64 12.52 19.86
C GLN A 33 6.68 11.33 19.96
N ASP A 34 6.85 10.31 19.12
CA ASP A 34 6.02 9.11 19.08
C ASP A 34 6.65 7.99 19.94
N SER A 35 5.83 7.04 20.39
CA SER A 35 6.33 5.86 21.10
C SER A 35 6.69 4.72 20.14
N LEU A 36 7.90 4.17 20.30
CA LEU A 36 8.31 2.93 19.62
C LEU A 36 7.47 1.71 20.02
N ASP A 37 6.79 1.75 21.17
CA ASP A 37 5.88 0.67 21.58
C ASP A 37 4.71 0.55 20.60
N TYR A 38 4.24 1.67 20.05
CA TYR A 38 3.20 1.66 19.03
C TYR A 38 3.70 1.03 17.73
N GLN A 39 4.97 1.24 17.35
CA GLN A 39 5.56 0.60 16.17
C GLN A 39 5.51 -0.93 16.28
N GLN A 40 5.84 -1.47 17.45
CA GLN A 40 5.76 -2.92 17.68
C GLN A 40 4.32 -3.44 17.61
N GLN A 41 3.37 -2.70 18.21
CA GLN A 41 1.95 -3.03 18.14
C GLN A 41 1.42 -2.98 16.71
N PHE A 42 1.83 -1.98 15.93
CA PHE A 42 1.49 -1.82 14.52
C PHE A 42 1.96 -3.03 13.69
N ILE A 43 3.24 -3.42 13.83
CA ILE A 43 3.79 -4.60 13.14
C ILE A 43 3.00 -5.86 13.51
N ALA A 44 2.71 -6.06 14.81
CA ALA A 44 1.96 -7.21 15.26
C ALA A 44 0.53 -7.24 14.67
N ALA A 45 -0.16 -6.10 14.65
CA ALA A 45 -1.49 -5.97 14.06
C ALA A 45 -1.49 -6.22 12.54
N CYS A 46 -0.51 -5.68 11.81
CA CYS A 46 -0.31 -5.95 10.39
C CYS A 46 -0.14 -7.46 10.13
N ARG A 47 0.73 -8.13 10.88
CA ARG A 47 0.95 -9.58 10.72
C ARG A 47 -0.27 -10.42 11.05
N GLN A 48 -1.07 -10.03 12.04
CA GLN A 48 -2.37 -10.67 12.32
C GLN A 48 -3.36 -10.54 11.16
N ALA A 49 -3.24 -9.47 10.36
CA ALA A 49 -4.02 -9.26 9.16
C ALA A 49 -3.37 -9.82 7.88
N ASP A 50 -2.28 -10.59 7.99
CA ASP A 50 -1.49 -11.12 6.88
C ASP A 50 -0.82 -10.03 6.00
N ILE A 51 -0.50 -8.89 6.60
CA ILE A 51 0.27 -7.80 5.99
C ILE A 51 1.75 -7.96 6.36
N ASP A 52 2.61 -8.01 5.35
CA ASP A 52 4.06 -8.12 5.54
C ASP A 52 4.68 -6.79 6.00
N ALA A 53 4.63 -6.55 7.30
CA ALA A 53 5.21 -5.38 7.94
C ALA A 53 6.63 -5.69 8.46
N GLU A 54 7.62 -5.01 7.87
CA GLU A 54 9.04 -5.18 8.18
C GLU A 54 9.59 -3.89 8.80
N ALA A 55 10.12 -3.98 10.03
CA ALA A 55 10.88 -2.88 10.60
C ALA A 55 12.20 -2.73 9.82
N ILE A 56 12.49 -1.51 9.37
CA ILE A 56 13.72 -1.19 8.63
C ILE A 56 14.52 -0.13 9.38
N ASP A 57 15.82 -0.11 9.09
CA ASP A 57 16.72 0.91 9.63
C ASP A 57 16.31 2.33 9.17
N PRO A 58 16.31 3.33 10.07
CA PRO A 58 15.95 4.70 9.71
C PRO A 58 16.79 5.31 8.57
N GLN A 59 18.08 4.96 8.45
CA GLN A 59 18.92 5.40 7.35
C GLN A 59 18.59 4.68 6.04
N LEU A 60 18.11 3.44 6.10
CA LEU A 60 17.52 2.80 4.92
C LEU A 60 16.24 3.53 4.49
N ALA A 61 15.36 3.88 5.43
CA ALA A 61 14.13 4.62 5.11
C ALA A 61 14.43 5.97 4.43
N LEU A 62 15.41 6.74 4.91
CA LEU A 62 15.85 8.00 4.27
C LEU A 62 16.51 7.80 2.90
N ARG A 63 17.17 6.66 2.66
CA ARG A 63 17.69 6.34 1.32
C ARG A 63 16.56 6.01 0.34
N LEU A 64 15.48 5.39 0.81
CA LEU A 64 14.30 5.09 0.02
C LEU A 64 13.47 6.35 -0.25
N GLU A 65 13.26 7.20 0.76
CA GLU A 65 12.53 8.46 0.66
C GLU A 65 13.34 9.61 1.29
N PRO A 66 14.20 10.29 0.51
CA PRO A 66 15.04 11.39 1.00
C PRO A 66 14.29 12.62 1.51
N ALA A 67 13.01 12.80 1.13
CA ALA A 67 12.19 13.91 1.62
C ALA A 67 11.51 13.61 2.97
N ALA A 68 11.64 12.38 3.50
CA ALA A 68 11.14 12.04 4.82
C ALA A 68 11.87 12.82 5.93
N ASN A 69 11.24 12.93 7.11
CA ASN A 69 11.81 13.68 8.22
C ASN A 69 13.13 13.03 8.71
N PRO A 70 14.29 13.70 8.62
CA PRO A 70 15.58 13.12 8.96
C PRO A 70 15.75 12.78 10.44
N ALA A 71 14.88 13.29 11.32
CA ALA A 71 14.87 12.98 12.74
C ALA A 71 14.13 11.67 13.09
N LEU A 72 13.66 10.90 12.11
CA LEU A 72 12.94 9.66 12.38
C LEU A 72 13.77 8.66 13.19
N ILE A 73 13.11 8.00 14.14
CA ILE A 73 13.73 7.02 15.05
C ILE A 73 13.32 5.58 14.74
N GLY A 74 12.29 5.39 13.91
CA GLY A 74 11.82 4.09 13.47
C GLY A 74 11.13 4.18 12.12
N ALA A 75 11.17 3.09 11.36
CA ALA A 75 10.45 2.95 10.11
C ALA A 75 9.97 1.50 9.95
N VAL A 76 8.77 1.34 9.38
CA VAL A 76 8.22 0.05 8.98
C VAL A 76 7.85 0.12 7.51
N ARG A 77 8.37 -0.82 6.72
CA ARG A 77 7.97 -1.02 5.34
C ARG A 77 6.74 -1.92 5.29
N VAL A 78 5.74 -1.53 4.50
CA VAL A 78 4.51 -2.29 4.24
C VAL A 78 4.34 -2.48 2.73
N PRO A 79 3.67 -3.55 2.27
CA PRO A 79 3.60 -3.90 0.85
C PRO A 79 2.48 -3.12 0.16
N ASP A 80 2.45 -1.80 0.34
CA ASP A 80 1.45 -0.92 -0.25
C ASP A 80 1.78 -0.61 -1.72
N GLY A 81 1.03 0.29 -2.34
CA GLY A 81 1.24 0.71 -3.70
C GLY A 81 0.29 1.83 -4.10
N THR A 82 0.71 2.64 -5.06
CA THR A 82 -0.13 3.69 -5.62
C THR A 82 -1.02 3.12 -6.72
N VAL A 83 -2.30 3.48 -6.71
CA VAL A 83 -3.26 3.11 -7.75
C VAL A 83 -3.55 4.31 -8.65
N ASP A 84 -3.63 4.08 -9.96
CA ASP A 84 -4.26 5.00 -10.91
C ASP A 84 -5.76 4.64 -11.02
N PRO A 85 -6.64 5.36 -10.30
CA PRO A 85 -8.05 5.01 -10.25
C PRO A 85 -8.75 5.23 -11.59
N PHE A 86 -8.31 6.20 -12.40
CA PHE A 86 -8.93 6.49 -13.70
C PHE A 86 -8.63 5.37 -14.68
N ARG A 87 -7.37 4.93 -14.72
CA ARG A 87 -6.96 3.82 -15.58
C ARG A 87 -7.62 2.51 -15.18
N LEU A 88 -7.73 2.24 -13.87
CA LEU A 88 -8.42 1.06 -13.36
C LEU A 88 -9.90 1.07 -13.75
N THR A 89 -10.57 2.22 -13.59
CA THR A 89 -11.98 2.38 -13.97
C THR A 89 -12.18 2.17 -15.47
N ALA A 90 -11.33 2.81 -16.29
CA ALA A 90 -11.39 2.67 -17.75
C ALA A 90 -11.12 1.22 -18.20
N ALA A 91 -10.15 0.53 -17.59
CA ALA A 91 -9.86 -0.87 -17.88
C ALA A 91 -11.07 -1.78 -17.60
N ASN A 92 -11.74 -1.58 -16.45
CA ASN A 92 -12.97 -2.31 -16.13
C ASN A 92 -14.11 -2.01 -17.11
N MET A 93 -14.28 -0.76 -17.55
CA MET A 93 -15.29 -0.40 -18.55
C MET A 93 -15.00 -1.06 -19.91
N LEU A 94 -13.73 -1.12 -20.31
CA LEU A 94 -13.31 -1.75 -21.56
C LEU A 94 -13.56 -3.27 -21.53
N ASP A 95 -13.14 -3.94 -20.45
CA ASP A 95 -13.38 -5.38 -20.25
C ASP A 95 -14.88 -5.71 -20.26
N ALA A 96 -15.70 -4.93 -19.54
CA ALA A 96 -17.15 -5.12 -19.54
C ALA A 96 -17.75 -4.99 -20.95
N ARG A 97 -17.29 -4.01 -21.74
CA ARG A 97 -17.73 -3.82 -23.13
C ARG A 97 -17.32 -4.99 -24.03
N GLU A 98 -16.13 -5.55 -23.85
CA GLU A 98 -15.67 -6.74 -24.57
C GLU A 98 -16.54 -7.97 -24.26
N HIS A 99 -17.16 -8.00 -23.07
CA HIS A 99 -18.14 -9.01 -22.66
C HIS A 99 -19.60 -8.62 -22.94
N GLY A 100 -19.83 -7.63 -23.81
CA GLY A 100 -21.16 -7.27 -24.31
C GLY A 100 -21.93 -6.25 -23.47
N ALA A 101 -21.30 -5.65 -22.45
CA ALA A 101 -21.93 -4.57 -21.70
C ALA A 101 -22.04 -3.29 -22.53
N GLN A 102 -23.15 -2.56 -22.35
CA GLN A 102 -23.30 -1.20 -22.85
C GLN A 102 -22.85 -0.21 -21.77
N ILE A 103 -21.83 0.58 -22.07
CA ILE A 103 -21.32 1.61 -21.16
C ILE A 103 -22.07 2.92 -21.41
N LEU A 104 -22.68 3.46 -20.36
CA LEU A 104 -23.44 4.72 -20.38
C LEU A 104 -22.58 5.78 -19.69
N THR A 105 -22.15 6.81 -20.41
CA THR A 105 -21.19 7.83 -19.93
C THR A 105 -21.81 9.23 -19.80
N TYR A 106 -23.13 9.32 -19.76
CA TYR A 106 -23.90 10.56 -19.80
C TYR A 106 -24.46 10.97 -18.44
#